data_AF-A0A7W0WYZ1-F1
#
_entry.id   AF-A0A7W0WYZ1-F1
#
_cell.length_a   1.000
_cell.length_b   1.000
_cell.length_c   1.000
_cell.angle_alpha   90.00
_cell.angle_beta   90.00
_cell.angle_gamma   90.00
#
_symmetry.space_group_name_H-M   'P 1'
#
loop_
_entity.id
_entity.type
_entity.pdbx_description
1 polymer ?
#
loop_
_entity_poly.entity_id
_entity_poly.type
_entity_poly.pdbx_seq_one_letter_code
_entity_poly.pdbx_strand_id
1 'polypeptide(L)'
;MSSGRPYLAAFASLHSIADPDERRRVARQGLAVIAQIAEREPAPLEGVAPEQLLLAVRTALGDGILADLAWMSPSAGAIALFELAQALPAGSERRELGRRVLTQLRDADRDTFVRLIVALARSSPKLLSTKSGAFNIDALRARTE
;
A
#
# COMPACT_ATOMS: atom_id res chain seq x y z
N MET A 1 15.85 -14.96 -7.88
CA MET A 1 16.01 -14.84 -6.41
C MET A 1 15.36 -13.54 -5.98
N SER A 2 14.41 -13.59 -5.03
CA SER A 2 13.61 -12.43 -4.63
C SER A 2 14.49 -11.37 -3.94
N SER A 3 14.97 -10.40 -4.71
CA SER A 3 15.87 -9.33 -4.25
C SER A 3 15.20 -8.39 -3.23
N GLY A 4 13.86 -8.46 -3.08
CA GLY A 4 13.07 -7.61 -2.18
C GLY A 4 12.85 -8.14 -0.77
N ARG A 5 12.94 -9.47 -0.53
CA ARG A 5 12.58 -10.07 0.78
C ARG A 5 13.34 -9.49 1.99
N PRO A 6 14.65 -9.22 1.92
CA PRO A 6 15.37 -8.62 3.05
C PRO A 6 14.81 -7.25 3.45
N TYR A 7 14.39 -6.44 2.48
CA TYR A 7 13.80 -5.13 2.73
C TYR A 7 12.40 -5.23 3.34
N LEU A 8 11.60 -6.22 2.93
CA LEU A 8 10.29 -6.48 3.55
C LEU A 8 10.44 -6.96 5.00
N ALA A 9 11.42 -7.83 5.27
CA ALA A 9 11.73 -8.27 6.63
C ALA A 9 12.20 -7.10 7.51
N ALA A 10 13.11 -6.27 6.99
CA ALA A 10 13.58 -5.07 7.68
C ALA A 10 12.43 -4.09 7.96
N PHE A 11 11.51 -3.90 7.01
CA PHE A 11 10.30 -3.10 7.20
C PHE A 11 9.41 -3.66 8.33
N ALA A 12 9.15 -4.97 8.34
CA ALA A 12 8.34 -5.62 9.38
C ALA A 12 8.95 -5.49 10.79
N SER A 13 10.25 -5.22 10.89
CA SER A 13 10.97 -4.97 12.14
C SER A 13 11.17 -3.48 12.47
N LEU A 14 10.49 -2.54 11.81
CA LEU A 14 10.69 -1.10 12.05
C LEU A 14 10.59 -0.69 13.53
N HIS A 15 9.69 -1.32 14.29
CA HIS A 15 9.44 -1.03 15.70
C HIS A 15 10.64 -1.36 16.62
N SER A 16 11.61 -2.17 16.16
CA SER A 16 12.81 -2.52 16.94
C SER A 16 14.00 -1.60 16.67
N ILE A 17 13.91 -0.68 15.70
CA ILE A 17 14.98 0.23 15.34
C ILE A 17 14.87 1.51 16.18
N ALA A 18 15.85 1.75 17.04
CA ALA A 18 15.84 2.90 17.95
C ALA A 18 16.08 4.24 17.23
N ASP A 19 17.00 4.27 16.26
CA ASP A 19 17.35 5.48 15.53
C ASP A 19 16.23 5.90 14.55
N PRO A 20 15.62 7.10 14.71
CA PRO A 20 14.58 7.60 13.81
C PRO A 20 15.03 7.77 12.35
N ASP A 21 16.29 8.14 12.11
CA ASP A 21 16.77 8.35 10.74
C ASP A 21 17.00 7.01 10.03
N GLU A 22 17.50 6.01 10.75
CA GLU A 22 17.52 4.63 10.28
C GLU A 22 16.12 4.07 10.02
N ARG A 23 15.17 4.27 10.94
CA ARG A 23 13.77 3.86 10.71
C ARG A 23 13.21 4.46 9.45
N ARG A 24 13.40 5.77 9.24
CA ARG A 24 12.92 6.46 8.04
C ARG A 24 13.55 5.87 6.77
N ARG A 25 14.85 5.58 6.80
CA ARG A 25 15.57 4.97 5.67
C ARG A 25 15.01 3.57 5.33
N VAL A 26 14.91 2.70 6.33
CA VAL A 26 14.39 1.33 6.20
C VAL A 26 12.93 1.35 5.73
N ALA A 27 12.12 2.25 6.28
CA ALA A 27 10.73 2.38 5.90
C ALA A 27 10.57 2.77 4.42
N ARG A 28 11.34 3.77 3.95
CA ARG A 28 11.32 4.18 2.54
C ARG A 28 11.75 3.06 1.60
N GLN A 29 12.81 2.32 1.96
CA GLN A 29 13.25 1.16 1.19
C GLN A 29 12.17 0.07 1.12
N GLY A 30 11.55 -0.25 2.26
CA GLY A 30 10.46 -1.21 2.34
C GLY A 30 9.26 -0.80 1.46
N LEU A 31 8.80 0.45 1.56
CA LEU A 31 7.69 0.98 0.76
C LEU A 31 7.98 0.92 -0.75
N ALA A 32 9.20 1.30 -1.17
CA ALA A 32 9.61 1.22 -2.56
C ALA A 32 9.60 -0.23 -3.08
N VAL A 33 10.10 -1.17 -2.26
CA VAL A 33 10.12 -2.60 -2.61
C VAL A 33 8.71 -3.20 -2.65
N ILE A 34 7.82 -2.82 -1.72
CA ILE A 34 6.41 -3.24 -1.75
C ILE A 34 5.76 -2.81 -3.07
N ALA A 35 5.88 -1.53 -3.43
CA ALA A 35 5.32 -1.01 -4.68
C ALA A 35 5.89 -1.73 -5.90
N GLN A 36 7.21 -1.93 -5.94
CA GLN A 36 7.90 -2.61 -7.04
C GLN A 36 7.44 -4.07 -7.22
N ILE A 37 7.26 -4.82 -6.13
CA ILE A 37 6.78 -6.21 -6.20
C ILE A 37 5.32 -6.22 -6.63
N ALA A 38 4.48 -5.36 -6.05
CA ALA A 38 3.05 -5.28 -6.35
C ALA A 38 2.73 -4.96 -7.83
N GLU A 39 3.63 -4.29 -8.54
CA GLU A 39 3.47 -4.06 -9.98
C GLU A 39 3.51 -5.36 -10.80
N ARG A 40 4.21 -6.40 -10.29
CA ARG A 40 4.52 -7.64 -10.99
C ARG A 40 3.76 -8.84 -10.43
N GLU A 41 3.58 -8.89 -9.13
CA GLU A 41 3.08 -10.03 -8.38
C GLU A 41 1.97 -9.59 -7.41
N PRO A 42 0.86 -10.33 -7.31
CA PRO A 42 -0.16 -10.04 -6.31
C PRO A 42 0.36 -10.35 -4.90
N ALA A 43 -0.20 -9.69 -3.88
CA ALA A 43 0.08 -9.96 -2.47
C ALA A 43 1.58 -9.96 -2.09
N PRO A 44 2.32 -8.86 -2.31
CA PRO A 44 3.77 -8.76 -2.05
C PRO A 44 4.17 -9.01 -0.59
N LEU A 45 3.23 -8.94 0.34
CA LEU A 45 3.42 -9.14 1.77
C LEU A 45 2.96 -10.52 2.27
N GLU A 46 2.61 -11.43 1.36
CA GLU A 46 2.26 -12.80 1.72
C GLU A 46 3.43 -13.48 2.48
N GLY A 47 3.10 -14.10 3.61
CA GLY A 47 4.08 -14.74 4.49
C GLY A 47 4.77 -13.81 5.50
N VAL A 48 4.53 -12.50 5.45
CA VAL A 48 4.94 -11.57 6.53
C VAL A 48 3.97 -11.73 7.70
N ALA A 49 4.49 -11.87 8.93
CA ALA A 49 3.66 -12.02 10.13
C ALA A 49 2.78 -10.76 10.35
N PRO A 50 1.44 -10.89 10.36
CA PRO A 50 0.54 -9.72 10.43
C PRO A 50 0.74 -8.85 11.67
N GLU A 51 1.07 -9.45 12.82
CA GLU A 51 1.32 -8.72 14.06
C GLU A 51 2.60 -7.87 13.99
N GLN A 52 3.67 -8.40 13.36
CA GLN A 52 4.90 -7.64 13.17
C GLN A 52 4.68 -6.49 12.19
N LEU A 53 3.91 -6.74 11.13
CA LEU A 53 3.53 -5.71 10.18
C LEU A 53 2.68 -4.62 10.85
N LEU A 54 1.78 -4.97 11.76
CA LEU A 54 0.98 -4.02 12.52
C LEU A 54 1.87 -3.11 13.39
N LEU A 55 2.85 -3.67 14.11
CA LEU A 55 3.80 -2.89 14.91
C LEU A 55 4.64 -1.96 14.03
N ALA A 56 5.11 -2.44 12.88
CA ALA A 56 5.84 -1.63 11.90
C ALA A 56 4.99 -0.47 11.36
N VAL A 57 3.73 -0.73 10.98
CA VAL A 57 2.82 0.31 10.48
C VAL A 57 2.51 1.34 11.56
N ARG A 58 2.28 0.92 12.81
CA ARG A 58 2.10 1.85 13.93
C ARG A 58 3.30 2.77 14.12
N THR A 59 4.50 2.19 14.06
CA THR A 59 5.75 2.95 14.15
C THR A 59 5.87 3.96 13.00
N ALA A 60 5.63 3.52 11.77
CA ALA A 60 5.70 4.38 10.58
C ALA A 60 4.62 5.47 10.55
N LEU A 61 3.43 5.23 11.13
CA LEU A 61 2.40 6.24 11.34
C LEU A 61 2.83 7.26 12.41
N GLY A 62 3.36 6.78 13.54
CA GLY A 62 3.86 7.63 14.63
C GLY A 62 5.01 8.54 14.22
N ASP A 63 5.90 8.03 13.36
CA ASP A 63 7.02 8.80 12.80
C ASP A 63 6.61 9.75 11.65
N GLY A 64 5.33 9.75 11.25
CA GLY A 64 4.83 10.53 10.12
C GLY A 64 5.29 10.04 8.74
N ILE A 65 5.99 8.91 8.64
CA ILE A 65 6.55 8.39 7.39
C ILE A 65 5.45 8.10 6.36
N LEU A 66 4.33 7.51 6.80
CA LEU A 66 3.21 7.21 5.90
C LEU A 66 2.36 8.44 5.57
N ALA A 67 2.60 9.58 6.22
CA ALA A 67 1.86 10.82 5.96
C ALA A 67 2.49 11.64 4.82
N ASP A 68 3.81 11.51 4.63
CA ASP A 68 4.54 12.14 3.54
C ASP A 68 5.19 11.09 2.62
N LEU A 69 4.53 10.86 1.48
CA LEU A 69 5.00 9.99 0.41
C LEU A 69 5.44 10.78 -0.83
N ALA A 70 5.69 12.08 -0.74
CA ALA A 70 6.07 12.92 -1.88
C ALA A 70 7.42 12.53 -2.52
N TRP A 71 8.21 11.71 -1.83
CA TRP A 71 9.49 11.19 -2.30
C TRP A 71 9.36 10.02 -3.29
N MET A 72 8.17 9.45 -3.47
CA MET A 72 7.88 8.40 -4.46
C MET A 72 6.74 8.83 -5.39
N SER A 73 6.57 8.16 -6.54
CA SER A 73 5.48 8.50 -7.44
C SER A 73 4.11 8.29 -6.76
N PRO A 74 3.09 9.11 -7.09
CA PRO A 74 1.76 8.95 -6.51
C PRO A 74 1.21 7.53 -6.63
N SER A 75 1.39 6.90 -7.80
CA SER A 75 0.95 5.53 -8.04
C SER A 75 1.65 4.52 -7.13
N ALA A 76 2.97 4.63 -6.97
CA ALA A 76 3.73 3.72 -6.14
C ALA A 76 3.37 3.89 -4.66
N GLY A 77 3.17 5.13 -4.20
CA GLY A 77 2.71 5.41 -2.84
C GLY A 77 1.34 4.80 -2.55
N ALA A 78 0.40 4.94 -3.49
CA ALA A 78 -0.95 4.43 -3.32
C ALA A 78 -0.99 2.89 -3.30
N ILE A 79 -0.21 2.26 -4.17
CA ILE A 79 -0.05 0.80 -4.21
C ILE A 79 0.57 0.30 -2.91
N ALA A 80 1.65 0.91 -2.42
CA ALA A 80 2.30 0.49 -1.17
C ALA A 80 1.35 0.60 0.03
N LEU A 81 0.61 1.70 0.15
CA LEU A 81 -0.38 1.88 1.22
C LEU A 81 -1.51 0.86 1.14
N PHE A 82 -1.98 0.55 -0.07
CA PHE A 82 -3.03 -0.43 -0.29
C PHE A 82 -2.57 -1.84 0.10
N GLU A 83 -1.38 -2.26 -0.32
CA GLU A 83 -0.85 -3.59 0.03
C GLU A 83 -0.62 -3.74 1.54
N LEU A 84 -0.13 -2.68 2.20
CA LEU A 84 -0.06 -2.64 3.67
C LEU A 84 -1.46 -2.79 4.27
N ALA A 85 -2.46 -2.04 3.81
CA ALA A 85 -3.83 -2.12 4.33
C ALA A 85 -4.43 -3.53 4.18
N GLN A 86 -4.12 -4.23 3.09
CA GLN A 86 -4.62 -5.57 2.81
C GLN A 86 -3.96 -6.65 3.67
N ALA A 87 -2.68 -6.47 4.00
CA ALA A 87 -1.93 -7.40 4.83
C ALA A 87 -2.19 -7.24 6.35
N LEU A 88 -2.84 -6.15 6.77
CA LEU A 88 -3.15 -5.90 8.18
C LEU A 88 -4.45 -6.61 8.65
N PRO A 89 -4.51 -7.01 9.93
CA PRO A 89 -5.77 -7.40 10.55
C PRO A 89 -6.79 -6.24 10.54
N ALA A 90 -8.07 -6.57 10.71
CA ALA A 90 -9.11 -5.55 10.80
C ALA A 90 -8.88 -4.63 12.02
N GLY A 91 -8.84 -3.32 11.80
CA GLY A 91 -8.48 -2.37 12.86
C GLY A 91 -8.43 -0.92 12.39
N SER A 92 -8.08 -0.02 13.32
CA SER A 92 -7.90 1.42 13.06
C SER A 92 -6.84 1.70 12.00
N GLU A 93 -5.72 1.00 12.07
CA GLU A 93 -4.55 1.17 11.22
C GLU A 93 -4.90 0.81 9.78
N ARG A 94 -5.54 -0.34 9.57
CA ARG A 94 -6.07 -0.73 8.26
C ARG A 94 -7.05 0.31 7.70
N ARG A 95 -7.98 0.82 8.51
CA ARG A 95 -8.95 1.85 8.09
C ARG A 95 -8.24 3.15 7.72
N GLU A 96 -7.24 3.56 8.49
CA GLU A 96 -6.46 4.76 8.23
C GLU A 96 -5.67 4.66 6.93
N LEU A 97 -4.99 3.53 6.68
CA LEU A 97 -4.31 3.30 5.41
C LEU A 97 -5.29 3.29 4.23
N GLY A 98 -6.45 2.62 4.39
CA GLY A 98 -7.52 2.64 3.38
C GLY A 98 -8.01 4.05 3.07
N ARG A 99 -8.22 4.90 4.08
CA ARG A 99 -8.60 6.31 3.90
C ARG A 99 -7.54 7.10 3.12
N ARG A 100 -6.25 6.86 3.38
CA ARG A 100 -5.15 7.50 2.63
C ARG A 100 -5.11 7.05 1.17
N VAL A 101 -5.31 5.77 0.89
CA VAL A 101 -5.43 5.24 -0.48
C VAL A 101 -6.58 5.92 -1.22
N LEU A 102 -7.76 6.02 -0.60
CA LEU A 102 -8.92 6.71 -1.19
C LEU A 102 -8.66 8.20 -1.44
N THR A 103 -7.93 8.86 -0.54
CA THR A 103 -7.52 10.26 -0.71
C THR A 103 -6.61 10.39 -1.93
N GLN A 104 -5.60 9.52 -2.06
CA GLN A 104 -4.71 9.53 -3.22
C GLN A 104 -5.44 9.20 -4.52
N LEU A 105 -6.42 8.29 -4.52
CA LEU A 105 -7.25 8.01 -5.69
C LEU A 105 -8.08 9.20 -6.13
N ARG A 106 -8.67 9.93 -5.18
CA ARG A 106 -9.48 11.11 -5.47
C ARG A 106 -8.63 12.22 -6.09
N ASP A 107 -7.39 12.35 -5.64
CA ASP A 107 -6.48 13.43 -6.04
C ASP A 107 -5.54 13.01 -7.20
N ALA A 108 -5.68 11.78 -7.70
CA ALA A 108 -4.83 11.19 -8.75
C ALA A 108 -5.15 11.69 -10.17
N ASP A 109 -4.12 11.78 -11.00
CA ASP A 109 -4.28 11.86 -12.45
C ASP A 109 -4.73 10.52 -13.06
N ARG A 110 -5.09 10.54 -14.34
CA ARG A 110 -5.61 9.36 -15.05
C ARG A 110 -4.67 8.16 -15.00
N ASP A 111 -3.36 8.38 -15.17
CA ASP A 111 -2.36 7.30 -15.20
C ASP A 111 -2.25 6.64 -13.83
N THR A 112 -2.14 7.45 -12.78
CA THR A 112 -2.11 7.01 -11.38
C THR A 112 -3.37 6.22 -11.02
N PHE A 113 -4.54 6.71 -11.44
CA PHE A 113 -5.81 6.04 -11.20
C PHE A 113 -5.84 4.64 -11.86
N VAL A 114 -5.49 4.54 -13.15
CA VAL A 114 -5.50 3.26 -13.88
C VAL A 114 -4.53 2.27 -13.24
N ARG A 115 -3.30 2.69 -12.93
CA ARG A 115 -2.29 1.82 -12.28
C ARG A 115 -2.79 1.27 -10.95
N LEU A 116 -3.40 2.12 -10.12
CA LEU A 116 -3.90 1.67 -8.83
C LEU A 116 -5.10 0.71 -8.98
N ILE A 117 -6.04 0.98 -9.89
CA ILE A 117 -7.16 0.06 -10.15
C ILE A 117 -6.68 -1.30 -10.65
N VAL A 118 -5.65 -1.35 -11.50
CA VAL A 118 -5.04 -2.61 -11.95
C VAL A 118 -4.41 -3.37 -10.78
N ALA A 119 -3.69 -2.69 -9.88
CA ALA A 119 -3.13 -3.31 -8.69
C ALA A 119 -4.23 -3.84 -7.74
N LEU A 120 -5.27 -3.03 -7.48
CA LEU A 120 -6.46 -3.40 -6.69
C LEU A 120 -7.12 -4.68 -7.21
N ALA A 121 -7.37 -4.73 -8.53
CA ALA A 121 -7.99 -5.87 -9.21
C ALA A 121 -7.16 -7.16 -9.07
N ARG A 122 -5.82 -7.06 -9.09
CA ARG A 122 -4.91 -8.19 -8.95
C ARG A 122 -4.84 -8.71 -7.51
N SER A 123 -4.77 -7.82 -6.54
CA SER A 123 -4.59 -8.17 -5.12
C SER A 123 -5.91 -8.53 -4.41
N SER A 124 -7.06 -8.38 -5.08
CA SER A 124 -8.35 -8.82 -4.54
C SER A 124 -9.35 -9.21 -5.63
N PRO A 125 -9.40 -10.50 -6.00
CA PRO A 125 -10.46 -11.02 -6.87
C PRO A 125 -11.87 -10.80 -6.29
N LYS A 126 -12.01 -10.71 -4.96
CA LYS A 126 -13.29 -10.52 -4.25
C LYS A 126 -13.90 -9.12 -4.42
N LEU A 127 -13.09 -8.08 -4.65
CA LEU A 127 -13.60 -6.73 -4.93
C LEU A 127 -14.35 -6.68 -6.27
N LEU A 128 -13.98 -7.54 -7.22
CA LEU A 128 -14.65 -7.70 -8.51
C LEU A 128 -15.86 -8.65 -8.46
N SER A 129 -16.01 -9.41 -7.37
CA SER A 129 -17.06 -10.42 -7.20
C SER A 129 -18.21 -9.98 -6.29
N THR A 130 -18.18 -8.76 -5.75
CA THR A 130 -19.27 -8.27 -4.89
C THR A 130 -20.44 -7.79 -5.77
N LYS A 131 -21.38 -8.71 -6.05
CA LYS A 131 -22.74 -8.35 -6.46
C LYS A 131 -23.40 -7.57 -5.32
N SER A 132 -23.25 -6.25 -5.34
CA SER A 132 -24.22 -5.22 -4.93
C SER A 132 -23.50 -3.93 -4.51
N GLY A 133 -23.62 -2.91 -5.36
CA GLY A 133 -23.58 -1.51 -4.95
C GLY A 133 -22.22 -0.92 -4.59
N ALA A 134 -21.51 -0.44 -5.62
CA ALA A 134 -20.56 0.70 -5.63
C ALA A 134 -19.22 0.33 -6.26
N PHE A 135 -19.18 0.39 -7.60
CA PHE A 135 -18.06 0.77 -8.49
C PHE A 135 -18.37 0.15 -9.86
N ASN A 136 -19.19 0.86 -10.64
CA ASN A 136 -19.43 0.46 -12.03
C ASN A 136 -18.28 1.01 -12.89
N ILE A 137 -17.39 0.13 -13.34
CA ILE A 137 -16.25 0.49 -14.21
C ILE A 137 -16.75 1.09 -15.55
N ASP A 138 -17.97 0.75 -15.99
CA ASP A 138 -18.55 1.31 -17.22
C ASP A 138 -18.90 2.81 -17.06
N ALA A 139 -19.15 3.30 -15.84
CA ALA A 139 -19.42 4.71 -15.59
C ALA A 139 -18.17 5.61 -15.74
N LEU A 140 -16.96 5.02 -15.67
CA LEU A 140 -15.70 5.75 -15.85
C LEU A 140 -15.31 5.93 -17.33
N ARG A 141 -15.86 5.12 -18.23
CA ARG A 141 -15.63 5.24 -19.68
C ARG A 141 -16.48 6.33 -20.34
N ALA A 142 -17.63 6.65 -19.74
CA ALA A 142 -18.59 7.64 -20.24
C ALA A 142 -18.30 9.10 -19.85
N ARG A 143 -17.16 9.39 -19.19
CA ARG A 143 -16.75 10.75 -18.78
C ARG A 143 -15.60 11.34 -19.60
N THR A 144 -15.30 10.72 -20.74
CA THR A 144 -14.28 11.18 -21.70
C THR A 144 -14.87 11.44 -23.09
N GLU A 145 -16.19 11.64 -23.19
CA GLU A 145 -16.86 12.23 -24.35
C GLU A 145 -17.56 13.52 -23.95
#